data_AF-A0A2V9LA31-F1
#
_entry.id   AF-A0A2V9LA31-F1
#
_cell.length_a   1.000
_cell.length_b   1.000
_cell.length_c   1.000
_cell.angle_alpha   90.00
_cell.angle_beta   90.00
_cell.angle_gamma   90.00
#
_symmetry.space_group_name_H-M   'P 1'
#
loop_
_entity.id
_entity.type
_entity.pdbx_description
1 polymer ?
#
loop_
_entity_poly.entity_id
_entity_poly.type
_entity_poly.pdbx_seq_one_letter_code
_entity_poly.pdbx_strand_id
1 'polypeptide(L)'
;MGRLIRLLSVILLVMSLPPVAPVASQQTSQHTGGDHSEAHPATTPAQPTPPYHKSAKEAKPFPPLMPATRFADRPVVAWAYHIAGKIPGVLAQQPCYCHCDKVFGHGSLLDCFASDHTAGCPICLKEAFLAYQLNKQGKTPSEIREGIIHGDWQKIDINRPPR
;
A
#
# COMPACT_ATOMS: atom_id res chain seq x y z
N MET A 1 -41.29 68.84 29.13
CA MET A 1 -39.96 68.63 29.74
C MET A 1 -39.75 67.12 29.79
N GLY A 2 -38.80 66.42 29.17
CA GLY A 2 -37.70 66.64 28.25
C GLY A 2 -37.25 65.22 27.85
N ARG A 3 -37.06 64.95 26.56
CA ARG A 3 -36.62 63.64 26.03
C ARG A 3 -35.16 63.39 26.43
N LEU A 4 -34.81 62.17 26.87
CA LEU A 4 -33.44 61.68 26.78
C LEU A 4 -33.42 60.25 26.21
N ILE A 5 -32.98 60.20 24.97
CA ILE A 5 -32.73 59.03 24.14
C ILE A 5 -31.33 58.54 24.51
N ARG A 6 -31.19 57.27 24.93
CA ARG A 6 -29.89 56.58 24.98
C ARG A 6 -29.76 55.68 23.76
N LEU A 7 -29.00 56.17 22.78
CA LEU A 7 -28.48 55.39 21.66
C LEU A 7 -27.32 54.53 22.17
N LEU A 8 -27.43 53.22 22.07
CA LEU A 8 -26.29 52.30 22.12
C LEU A 8 -26.30 51.49 20.82
N SER A 9 -25.27 51.73 20.02
CA SER A 9 -25.04 51.22 18.67
C SER A 9 -24.82 49.71 18.67
N VAL A 10 -25.61 49.00 17.88
CA VAL A 10 -25.36 47.60 17.50
C VAL A 10 -24.51 47.63 16.23
N ILE A 11 -23.23 47.28 16.33
CA ILE A 11 -22.34 47.09 15.19
C ILE A 11 -22.64 45.70 14.61
N LEU A 12 -23.41 45.66 13.51
CA LEU A 12 -23.66 44.45 12.73
C LEU A 12 -22.51 44.27 11.73
N LEU A 13 -21.61 43.30 11.97
CA LEU A 13 -20.53 42.96 11.05
C LEU A 13 -21.06 42.01 9.96
N VAL A 14 -21.37 42.55 8.79
CA VAL A 14 -21.81 41.78 7.61
C VAL A 14 -20.60 41.15 6.91
N MET A 15 -20.42 39.84 7.05
CA MET A 15 -19.43 39.06 6.31
C MET A 15 -20.05 38.52 5.02
N SER A 16 -19.87 39.26 3.93
CA SER A 16 -20.31 38.90 2.59
C SER A 16 -19.45 37.75 2.02
N LEU A 17 -20.06 36.60 1.71
CA LEU A 17 -19.44 35.56 0.90
C LEU A 17 -19.53 35.91 -0.61
N PRO A 18 -18.49 35.65 -1.40
CA PRO A 18 -18.52 35.87 -2.85
C PRO A 18 -19.29 34.76 -3.59
N PRO A 19 -19.92 35.08 -4.74
CA PRO A 19 -20.64 34.11 -5.56
C PRO A 19 -19.68 33.25 -6.38
N VAL A 20 -19.94 31.94 -6.43
CA VAL A 20 -19.20 30.99 -7.28
C VAL A 20 -19.96 30.84 -8.60
N ALA A 21 -19.34 31.24 -9.71
CA ALA A 21 -19.91 31.11 -11.04
C ALA A 21 -19.65 29.71 -11.63
N PRO A 22 -20.54 29.18 -12.50
CA PRO A 22 -20.34 27.90 -13.18
C PRO A 22 -19.49 28.10 -14.45
N VAL A 23 -18.41 27.33 -14.60
CA VAL A 23 -17.64 27.27 -15.85
C VAL A 23 -18.26 26.21 -16.76
N ALA A 24 -18.79 26.68 -17.88
CA ALA A 24 -19.36 25.87 -18.96
C ALA A 24 -18.25 25.32 -19.89
N SER A 25 -18.44 24.08 -20.34
CA SER A 25 -17.61 23.40 -21.34
C SER A 25 -17.75 24.03 -22.73
N GLN A 26 -16.63 24.14 -23.46
CA GLN A 26 -16.63 24.34 -24.91
C GLN A 26 -15.57 23.44 -25.56
N GLN A 27 -16.00 22.69 -26.58
CA GLN A 27 -15.20 21.85 -27.46
C GLN A 27 -14.83 22.59 -28.76
N THR A 28 -13.82 22.05 -29.44
CA THR A 28 -13.49 22.10 -30.90
C THR A 28 -12.68 23.32 -31.40
N SER A 29 -11.68 23.25 -32.30
CA SER A 29 -11.26 22.23 -33.31
C SER A 29 -9.82 22.50 -33.85
N GLN A 30 -9.08 21.41 -34.11
CA GLN A 30 -8.19 21.07 -35.26
C GLN A 30 -7.35 22.10 -36.06
N HIS A 31 -6.02 21.84 -36.16
CA HIS A 31 -5.13 21.85 -37.37
C HIS A 31 -3.65 21.81 -36.89
N THR A 32 -2.62 21.22 -37.50
CA THR A 32 -2.35 20.43 -38.72
C THR A 32 -1.00 19.72 -38.47
N GLY A 33 -0.75 18.59 -39.16
CA GLY A 33 0.40 17.71 -38.92
C GLY A 33 1.79 18.23 -39.29
N GLY A 34 2.78 17.48 -38.80
CA GLY A 34 4.19 17.55 -39.14
C GLY A 34 4.94 16.44 -38.42
N ASP A 35 5.29 15.39 -39.18
CA ASP A 35 6.11 14.24 -38.76
C ASP A 35 7.40 14.66 -38.08
N HIS A 36 7.73 13.99 -36.96
CA HIS A 36 9.00 13.30 -36.77
C HIS A 36 8.79 12.23 -35.70
N SER A 37 8.78 10.98 -36.16
CA SER A 37 9.12 9.81 -35.34
C SER A 37 10.33 10.11 -34.47
N GLU A 38 10.18 9.88 -33.18
CA GLU A 38 11.13 9.03 -32.47
C GLU A 38 10.32 8.25 -31.42
N ALA A 39 9.85 7.08 -31.83
CA ALA A 39 9.35 6.07 -30.91
C ALA A 39 10.55 5.58 -30.11
N HIS A 40 10.89 6.28 -29.03
CA HIS A 40 11.72 5.71 -27.98
C HIS A 40 10.88 4.59 -27.33
N PRO A 41 11.29 3.31 -27.39
CA PRO A 41 10.74 2.35 -26.47
C PRO A 41 11.12 2.84 -25.09
N ALA A 42 10.14 3.33 -24.33
CA ALA A 42 10.30 3.56 -22.91
C ALA A 42 10.44 2.19 -22.25
N THR A 43 11.61 1.59 -22.36
CA THR A 43 12.04 0.54 -21.44
C THR A 43 12.26 1.24 -20.12
N THR A 44 11.20 1.41 -19.33
CA THR A 44 11.33 1.75 -17.92
C THR A 44 12.28 0.70 -17.32
N PRO A 45 13.41 1.10 -16.71
CA PRO A 45 14.27 0.15 -16.04
C PRO A 45 13.43 -0.60 -15.00
N ALA A 46 13.34 -1.92 -15.15
CA ALA A 46 12.66 -2.76 -14.17
C ALA A 46 13.28 -2.48 -12.79
N GLN A 47 12.44 -2.14 -11.80
CA GLN A 47 12.91 -1.90 -10.44
C GLN A 47 13.60 -3.18 -9.92
N PRO A 48 14.74 -3.05 -9.20
CA PRO A 48 15.45 -4.20 -8.68
C PRO A 48 14.56 -4.98 -7.70
N THR A 49 14.68 -6.31 -7.73
CA THR A 49 14.00 -7.17 -6.76
C THR A 49 14.43 -6.83 -5.33
N PRO A 50 13.50 -6.58 -4.40
CA PRO A 50 13.82 -6.35 -2.99
C PRO A 50 14.58 -7.53 -2.36
N PRO A 51 15.25 -7.31 -1.21
CA PRO A 51 15.96 -8.37 -0.49
C PRO A 51 15.08 -9.57 -0.12
N TYR A 52 15.70 -10.75 -0.10
CA TYR A 52 15.12 -12.00 0.42
C TYR A 52 16.23 -13.00 0.78
N HIS A 53 15.93 -14.00 1.61
CA HIS A 53 16.88 -15.07 1.94
C HIS A 53 16.78 -16.27 0.97
N LYS A 54 17.91 -16.93 0.66
CA LYS A 54 17.92 -18.09 -0.25
C LYS A 54 17.30 -19.34 0.36
N SER A 55 17.32 -19.45 1.69
CA SER A 55 16.74 -20.57 2.42
C SER A 55 16.26 -20.16 3.80
N ALA A 56 15.29 -20.90 4.35
CA ALA A 56 14.85 -20.72 5.73
C ALA A 56 15.97 -21.01 6.76
N LYS A 57 17.01 -21.76 6.38
CA LYS A 57 18.17 -22.04 7.24
C LYS A 57 19.06 -20.80 7.37
N GLU A 58 19.35 -20.14 6.27
CA GLU A 58 20.13 -18.89 6.25
C GLU A 58 19.41 -17.72 6.93
N ALA A 59 18.08 -17.71 6.89
CA ALA A 59 17.26 -16.69 7.51
C ALA A 59 17.11 -16.83 9.04
N LYS A 60 17.58 -17.93 9.64
CA LYS A 60 17.44 -18.15 11.10
C LYS A 60 18.59 -17.48 11.87
N PRO A 61 18.31 -16.95 13.08
CA PRO A 61 17.00 -16.92 13.75
C PRO A 61 16.04 -15.92 13.12
N PHE A 62 14.75 -16.25 13.07
CA PHE A 62 13.72 -15.32 12.58
C PHE A 62 13.51 -14.17 13.59
N PRO A 63 13.12 -12.97 13.12
CA PRO A 63 12.76 -11.89 14.02
C PRO A 63 11.53 -12.26 14.87
N PRO A 64 11.39 -11.71 16.07
CA PRO A 64 10.15 -11.82 16.82
C PRO A 64 9.02 -11.14 16.02
N LEU A 65 7.96 -11.89 15.72
CA LEU A 65 6.81 -11.38 14.98
C LEU A 65 5.81 -10.72 15.91
N MET A 66 5.11 -9.70 15.41
CA MET A 66 4.01 -9.09 16.15
C MET A 66 2.86 -10.09 16.29
N PRO A 67 2.29 -10.28 17.50
CA PRO A 67 1.20 -11.23 17.69
C PRO A 67 -0.08 -10.75 17.00
N ALA A 68 -0.76 -11.66 16.29
CA ALA A 68 -2.02 -11.39 15.59
C ALA A 68 -3.11 -10.82 16.52
N THR A 69 -3.11 -11.20 17.80
CA THR A 69 -4.07 -10.72 18.81
C THR A 69 -4.02 -9.21 19.04
N ARG A 70 -2.91 -8.54 18.69
CA ARG A 70 -2.81 -7.07 18.73
C ARG A 70 -3.73 -6.38 17.72
N PHE A 71 -4.22 -7.11 16.72
CA PHE A 71 -5.06 -6.60 15.63
C PHE A 71 -6.46 -7.24 15.63
N ALA A 72 -6.95 -7.69 16.78
CA ALA A 72 -8.23 -8.41 16.90
C ALA A 72 -9.44 -7.61 16.35
N ASP A 73 -9.36 -6.28 16.37
CA ASP A 73 -10.33 -5.34 15.81
C ASP A 73 -10.27 -5.23 14.26
N ARG A 74 -9.21 -5.76 13.65
CA ARG A 74 -8.94 -5.73 12.21
C ARG A 74 -8.69 -7.16 11.68
N PRO A 75 -9.74 -7.95 11.40
CA PRO A 75 -9.63 -9.38 11.12
C PRO A 75 -8.69 -9.74 9.96
N VAL A 76 -8.70 -8.95 8.88
CA VAL A 76 -7.79 -9.16 7.72
C VAL A 76 -6.33 -8.97 8.13
N VAL A 77 -6.04 -7.94 8.92
CA VAL A 77 -4.69 -7.66 9.42
C VAL A 77 -4.25 -8.75 10.39
N ALA A 78 -5.08 -9.08 11.40
CA ALA A 78 -4.79 -10.16 12.33
C ALA A 78 -4.48 -11.47 11.60
N TRP A 79 -5.23 -11.78 10.54
CA TRP A 79 -5.01 -12.96 9.75
C TRP A 79 -3.67 -12.96 9.01
N ALA A 80 -3.22 -11.82 8.47
CA ALA A 80 -1.90 -11.72 7.85
C ALA A 80 -0.76 -11.96 8.86
N TYR A 81 -0.84 -11.37 10.05
CA TYR A 81 0.13 -11.65 11.13
C TYR A 81 0.11 -13.12 11.57
N HIS A 82 -1.07 -13.73 11.61
CA HIS A 82 -1.20 -15.16 11.91
C HIS A 82 -0.57 -16.04 10.82
N ILE A 83 -0.76 -15.69 9.54
CA ILE A 83 -0.08 -16.35 8.41
C ILE A 83 1.44 -16.25 8.57
N ALA A 84 1.97 -15.07 8.89
CA ALA A 84 3.41 -14.88 9.06
C ALA A 84 3.99 -15.82 10.14
N GLY A 85 3.26 -16.00 11.25
CA GLY A 85 3.62 -16.98 12.28
C GLY A 85 3.50 -18.45 11.83
N LYS A 86 2.60 -18.76 10.89
CA LYS A 86 2.42 -20.13 10.35
C LYS A 86 3.48 -20.55 9.35
N ILE A 87 3.94 -19.63 8.50
CA ILE A 87 4.89 -19.92 7.41
C ILE A 87 6.13 -19.01 7.42
N PRO A 88 6.79 -18.77 8.58
CA PRO A 88 7.84 -17.77 8.68
C PRO A 88 9.02 -18.09 7.76
N GLY A 89 9.41 -19.37 7.66
CA GLY A 89 10.47 -19.79 6.76
C GLY A 89 10.16 -19.60 5.27
N VAL A 90 8.88 -19.59 4.88
CA VAL A 90 8.48 -19.27 3.51
C VAL A 90 8.59 -17.77 3.27
N LEU A 91 8.02 -16.95 4.17
CA LEU A 91 8.05 -15.49 4.03
C LEU A 91 9.45 -14.90 4.11
N ALA A 92 10.37 -15.50 4.88
CA ALA A 92 11.77 -15.07 4.91
C ALA A 92 12.46 -15.19 3.54
N GLN A 93 11.96 -16.09 2.69
CA GLN A 93 12.51 -16.32 1.36
C GLN A 93 11.84 -15.47 0.27
N GLN A 94 10.89 -14.60 0.65
CA GLN A 94 10.15 -13.75 -0.27
C GLN A 94 10.60 -12.28 -0.18
N PRO A 95 10.69 -11.56 -1.31
CA PRO A 95 10.83 -10.12 -1.32
C PRO A 95 9.51 -9.45 -0.94
N CYS A 96 9.56 -8.14 -0.69
CA CYS A 96 8.38 -7.30 -0.48
C CYS A 96 8.46 -6.06 -1.36
N TYR A 97 7.55 -5.93 -2.34
CA TYR A 97 7.57 -4.86 -3.34
C TYR A 97 6.98 -3.53 -2.84
N CYS A 98 6.72 -3.39 -1.53
CA CYS A 98 6.42 -2.09 -0.93
C CYS A 98 7.66 -1.17 -0.88
N HIS A 99 8.85 -1.73 -1.09
CA HIS A 99 10.15 -1.02 -1.10
C HIS A 99 10.51 -0.29 0.20
N CYS A 100 9.86 -0.65 1.31
CA CYS A 100 10.20 -0.16 2.64
C CYS A 100 11.53 -0.71 3.16
N ASP A 101 12.14 -1.70 2.49
CA ASP A 101 13.51 -2.16 2.75
C ASP A 101 14.52 -1.00 2.73
N LYS A 102 14.32 -0.01 1.85
CA LYS A 102 15.20 1.16 1.70
C LYS A 102 15.15 2.13 2.88
N VAL A 103 14.08 2.08 3.68
CA VAL A 103 13.83 3.04 4.79
C VAL A 103 13.91 2.34 6.15
N PHE A 104 13.35 1.14 6.26
CA PHE A 104 13.28 0.37 7.50
C PHE A 104 14.31 -0.75 7.58
N GLY A 105 15.04 -1.05 6.49
CA GLY A 105 16.06 -2.09 6.46
C GLY A 105 15.52 -3.53 6.47
N HIS A 106 14.28 -3.75 6.03
CA HIS A 106 13.70 -5.09 5.92
C HIS A 106 14.50 -5.96 4.95
N GLY A 107 14.90 -7.16 5.38
CA GLY A 107 15.66 -8.13 4.59
C GLY A 107 14.80 -9.14 3.82
N SER A 108 13.49 -9.18 4.10
CA SER A 108 12.51 -10.06 3.49
C SER A 108 11.08 -9.60 3.81
N LEU A 109 10.09 -10.24 3.19
CA LEU A 109 8.67 -10.06 3.55
C LEU A 109 8.38 -10.44 5.01
N LEU A 110 9.13 -11.38 5.61
CA LEU A 110 8.95 -11.74 7.01
C LEU A 110 9.23 -10.56 7.95
N ASP A 111 10.25 -9.75 7.65
CA ASP A 111 10.66 -8.64 8.51
C ASP A 111 9.59 -7.55 8.60
N CYS A 112 8.77 -7.40 7.56
CA CYS A 112 7.60 -6.52 7.58
C CYS A 112 6.64 -6.87 8.73
N PHE A 113 6.58 -8.13 9.17
CA PHE A 113 5.69 -8.60 10.24
C PHE A 113 6.31 -8.50 11.65
N ALA A 114 7.55 -8.01 11.78
CA ALA A 114 8.20 -7.75 13.07
C ALA A 114 7.72 -6.46 13.76
N SER A 115 6.98 -5.60 13.05
CA SER A 115 6.38 -4.36 13.57
C SER A 115 4.91 -4.25 13.20
N ASP A 116 4.23 -3.19 13.67
CA ASP A 116 2.85 -2.87 13.27
C ASP A 116 2.75 -2.19 11.90
N HIS A 117 3.87 -1.93 11.22
CA HIS A 117 3.91 -1.28 9.91
C HIS A 117 3.05 -2.02 8.87
N THR A 118 3.09 -3.35 8.86
CA THR A 118 2.28 -4.17 7.93
C THR A 118 0.77 -3.93 8.09
N ALA A 119 0.30 -3.54 9.27
CA ALA A 119 -1.11 -3.24 9.51
C ALA A 119 -1.65 -2.07 8.65
N GLY A 120 -0.76 -1.22 8.12
CA GLY A 120 -1.08 -0.12 7.22
C GLY A 120 -0.62 -0.33 5.77
N CYS A 121 -0.04 -1.49 5.41
CA CYS A 121 0.55 -1.70 4.09
C CYS A 121 -0.17 -2.79 3.29
N PRO A 122 -1.05 -2.42 2.32
CA PRO A 122 -1.79 -3.39 1.51
C PRO A 122 -0.90 -4.34 0.72
N ILE A 123 0.30 -3.91 0.31
CA ILE A 123 1.25 -4.72 -0.45
C ILE A 123 1.74 -5.89 0.40
N CYS A 124 2.26 -5.61 1.61
CA CYS A 124 2.72 -6.64 2.56
C CYS A 124 1.62 -7.67 2.84
N LEU A 125 0.38 -7.21 3.04
CA LEU A 125 -0.77 -8.07 3.31
C LEU A 125 -1.06 -8.99 2.11
N LYS A 126 -1.13 -8.42 0.90
CA LYS A 126 -1.42 -9.18 -0.33
C LYS A 126 -0.31 -10.17 -0.68
N GLU A 127 0.95 -9.80 -0.53
CA GLU A 127 2.09 -10.70 -0.78
C GLU A 127 2.10 -11.88 0.22
N ALA A 128 1.82 -11.64 1.50
CA ALA A 128 1.70 -12.71 2.49
C ALA A 128 0.51 -13.63 2.18
N PHE A 129 -0.62 -13.10 1.71
CA PHE A 129 -1.76 -13.89 1.27
C PHE A 129 -1.45 -14.72 0.03
N LEU A 130 -0.81 -14.16 -0.98
CA LEU A 130 -0.34 -14.91 -2.14
C LEU A 130 0.60 -16.04 -1.72
N ALA A 131 1.62 -15.72 -0.91
CA ALA A 131 2.58 -16.70 -0.42
C ALA A 131 1.89 -17.83 0.34
N TYR A 132 0.89 -17.51 1.17
CA TYR A 132 0.10 -18.51 1.87
C TYR A 132 -0.72 -19.39 0.93
N GLN A 133 -1.41 -18.81 -0.06
CA GLN A 133 -2.18 -19.56 -1.07
C GLN A 133 -1.30 -20.55 -1.82
N LEU A 134 -0.18 -20.07 -2.35
CA LEU A 134 0.74 -20.88 -3.14
C LEU A 134 1.42 -21.95 -2.28
N ASN A 135 1.81 -21.62 -1.04
CA ASN A 135 2.36 -22.62 -0.12
C ASN A 135 1.35 -23.73 0.19
N LYS A 136 0.06 -23.41 0.37
CA LYS A 136 -0.99 -24.43 0.53
C LYS A 136 -1.18 -25.30 -0.70
N GLN A 137 -0.85 -24.80 -1.89
CA GLN A 137 -0.86 -25.55 -3.15
C GLN A 137 0.41 -26.40 -3.33
N GLY A 138 1.32 -26.42 -2.35
CA GLY A 138 2.57 -27.18 -2.41
C GLY A 138 3.68 -26.52 -3.21
N LYS A 139 3.53 -25.23 -3.58
CA LYS A 139 4.58 -24.49 -4.27
C LYS A 139 5.80 -24.30 -3.38
N THR A 140 6.97 -24.42 -3.99
CA THR A 140 8.25 -24.16 -3.33
C THR A 140 8.44 -22.66 -3.05
N PRO A 141 9.28 -22.28 -2.08
CA PRO A 141 9.58 -20.87 -1.83
C PRO A 141 10.12 -20.11 -3.04
N SER A 142 10.81 -20.79 -3.97
CA SER A 142 11.28 -20.17 -5.21
C SER A 142 10.15 -19.91 -6.20
N GLU A 143 9.21 -20.85 -6.39
CA GLU A 143 8.04 -20.63 -7.24
C GLU A 143 7.14 -19.51 -6.70
N ILE A 144 6.98 -19.46 -5.37
CA ILE A 144 6.25 -18.37 -4.70
C ILE A 144 6.92 -17.03 -4.98
N ARG A 145 8.26 -17.00 -4.92
CA ARG A 145 9.05 -15.80 -5.18
C ARG A 145 8.84 -15.28 -6.59
N GLU A 146 8.87 -16.17 -7.58
CA GLU A 146 8.61 -15.78 -8.97
C GLU A 146 7.21 -15.17 -9.13
N GLY A 147 6.19 -15.71 -8.46
CA GLY A 147 4.85 -15.12 -8.45
C GLY A 147 4.81 -13.71 -7.84
N ILE A 148 5.57 -13.47 -6.76
CA ILE A 148 5.70 -12.13 -6.16
C ILE A 148 6.45 -11.17 -7.09
N ILE A 149 7.57 -11.61 -7.68
CA ILE A 149 8.37 -10.83 -8.65
C ILE A 149 7.53 -10.46 -9.88
N HIS A 150 6.71 -11.38 -10.36
CA HIS A 150 5.79 -11.15 -11.47
C HIS A 150 4.63 -10.21 -11.10
N GLY A 151 4.38 -9.96 -9.81
CA GLY A 151 3.33 -9.06 -9.34
C GLY A 151 1.97 -9.71 -9.15
N ASP A 152 1.88 -11.05 -9.06
CA ASP A 152 0.59 -11.75 -8.93
C ASP A 152 -0.19 -11.36 -7.67
N TRP A 153 0.49 -10.82 -6.66
CA TRP A 153 -0.13 -10.30 -5.44
C TRP A 153 -1.10 -9.16 -5.73
N GLN A 154 -0.96 -8.45 -6.85
CA GLN A 154 -1.88 -7.38 -7.24
C GLN A 154 -3.31 -7.89 -7.43
N LYS A 155 -3.46 -9.15 -7.89
CA LYS A 155 -4.75 -9.83 -8.13
C LYS A 155 -5.41 -10.32 -6.84
N ILE A 156 -4.71 -10.32 -5.71
CA ILE A 156 -5.29 -10.72 -4.43
C ILE A 156 -6.34 -9.69 -4.00
N ASP A 157 -7.57 -10.16 -3.79
CA ASP A 157 -8.61 -9.41 -3.10
C ASP A 157 -8.33 -9.42 -1.59
N ILE A 158 -7.89 -8.27 -1.08
CA ILE A 158 -7.55 -8.11 0.33
C ILE A 158 -8.76 -8.28 1.26
N ASN A 159 -9.97 -8.04 0.76
CA ASN A 159 -11.21 -8.19 1.52
C ASN A 159 -11.73 -9.63 1.54
N ARG A 160 -11.13 -10.52 0.73
CA ARG A 160 -11.41 -11.95 0.72
C ARG A 160 -10.10 -12.73 0.88
N PRO A 161 -9.45 -12.65 2.05
CA PRO A 161 -8.16 -13.30 2.25
C PRO A 161 -8.30 -14.83 2.19
N PRO A 162 -7.22 -15.54 1.79
CA PRO A 162 -7.20 -17.00 1.76
C PRO A 162 -7.38 -17.59 3.15
N ARG A 163 -8.14 -18.69 3.25
CA ARG A 163 -8.30 -19.47 4.49
C ARG A 163 -7.45 -20.73 4.44
#